data_AF-A0A3Q3FFV0-F1
#
_entry.id   AF-A0A3Q3FFV0-F1
#
_cell.length_a   1.000
_cell.length_b   1.000
_cell.length_c   1.000
_cell.angle_alpha   90.00
_cell.angle_beta   90.00
_cell.angle_gamma   90.00
#
_symmetry.space_group_name_H-M   'P 1'
#
loop_
_entity.id
_entity.type
_entity.pdbx_description
1 polymer ?
#
loop_
_entity_poly.entity_id
_entity_poly.type
_entity_poly.pdbx_seq_one_letter_code
_entity_poly.pdbx_strand_id
1 'polypeptide(L)'
;FHLFLLQQSHERDNTVKQKADWIVIFCTALTILQECKNPCCNATTCKLKAGAACAEGECCHKCQLKQTGSVCRPKAGDCDLTEYCTGFSASCPADSYTQNGGPCNRGKGYCYNGQCPSRQEHCKRLWGPGIKKIPETV
;
A
#
# COMPACT_ATOMS: atom_id res chain seq x y z
N PHE A 1 -15.71 -27.91 -6.69
CA PHE A 1 -15.37 -27.19 -7.92
C PHE A 1 -16.03 -25.81 -7.96
N HIS A 2 -15.89 -25.02 -6.88
CA HIS A 2 -16.18 -23.59 -6.87
C HIS A 2 -14.85 -22.90 -6.61
N LEU A 3 -14.19 -22.51 -7.69
CA LEU A 3 -12.88 -21.89 -7.72
C LEU A 3 -12.79 -21.21 -9.07
N PHE A 4 -12.36 -19.95 -9.07
CA PHE A 4 -12.27 -19.07 -10.24
C PHE A 4 -13.65 -18.75 -10.81
N LEU A 5 -14.23 -17.58 -10.56
CA LEU A 5 -13.83 -16.33 -11.18
C LEU A 5 -14.52 -15.22 -10.42
N LEU A 6 -13.77 -14.22 -9.98
CA LEU A 6 -14.08 -12.78 -10.05
C LEU A 6 -13.00 -12.07 -9.22
N GLN A 7 -11.78 -12.19 -9.73
CA GLN A 7 -10.68 -11.32 -9.36
C GLN A 7 -10.66 -10.20 -10.40
N GLN A 8 -10.78 -8.96 -9.93
CA GLN A 8 -10.57 -7.65 -10.59
C GLN A 8 -11.82 -6.76 -10.64
N SER A 9 -11.96 -5.93 -9.60
CA SER A 9 -12.39 -4.54 -9.73
C SER A 9 -11.57 -3.69 -8.75
N HIS A 10 -10.34 -3.41 -9.18
CA HIS A 10 -9.50 -2.37 -8.62
C HIS A 10 -9.93 -1.04 -9.25
N GLU A 11 -10.80 -0.26 -8.59
CA GLU A 11 -10.97 1.15 -8.94
C GLU A 11 -11.27 2.01 -7.69
N ARG A 12 -10.24 2.81 -7.37
CA ARG A 12 -10.14 4.13 -6.75
C ARG A 12 -11.36 4.81 -6.10
N ASP A 13 -11.08 5.33 -4.90
CA ASP A 13 -11.79 6.34 -4.10
C ASP A 13 -13.16 5.98 -3.50
N ASN A 14 -13.20 5.77 -2.17
CA ASN A 14 -14.20 6.40 -1.27
C ASN A 14 -14.00 6.07 0.23
N THR A 15 -13.43 7.04 0.94
CA THR A 15 -13.79 7.51 2.30
C THR A 15 -14.66 6.58 3.16
N VAL A 16 -14.04 5.84 4.09
CA VAL A 16 -14.62 5.24 5.33
C VAL A 16 -15.80 4.24 5.16
N LYS A 17 -16.48 4.19 4.01
CA LYS A 17 -17.65 3.33 3.78
C LYS A 17 -17.32 2.00 3.09
N GLN A 18 -16.34 1.95 2.19
CA GLN A 18 -16.12 0.73 1.38
C GLN A 18 -15.14 -0.29 1.97
N LYS A 19 -14.26 0.09 2.91
CA LYS A 19 -13.54 -0.91 3.72
C LYS A 19 -14.45 -1.57 4.77
N ALA A 20 -15.52 -0.88 5.16
CA ALA A 20 -16.58 -1.49 5.94
C ALA A 20 -17.34 -2.53 5.10
N ASP A 21 -17.49 -2.41 3.78
CA ASP A 21 -18.26 -3.39 2.99
C ASP A 21 -17.58 -4.77 2.88
N TRP A 22 -16.25 -4.86 2.84
CA TRP A 22 -15.54 -6.15 2.92
C TRP A 22 -15.48 -6.72 4.35
N ILE A 23 -15.45 -5.84 5.37
CA ILE A 23 -15.43 -6.24 6.79
C ILE A 23 -16.83 -6.65 7.28
N VAL A 24 -17.88 -6.01 6.76
CA VAL A 24 -19.29 -6.26 7.11
C VAL A 24 -19.76 -7.62 6.60
N ILE A 25 -19.25 -8.09 5.45
CA ILE A 25 -19.52 -9.46 4.97
C ILE A 25 -18.98 -10.53 5.95
N PHE A 26 -17.91 -10.24 6.70
CA PHE A 26 -17.40 -11.14 7.75
C PHE A 26 -18.01 -10.86 9.15
N CYS A 27 -18.72 -9.75 9.34
CA CYS A 27 -19.27 -9.36 10.64
C CYS A 27 -20.70 -9.87 10.89
N THR A 28 -21.40 -10.40 9.89
CA THR A 28 -22.74 -10.98 10.08
C THR A 28 -22.74 -12.48 9.87
N ALA A 29 -22.98 -13.19 10.98
CA ALA A 29 -23.13 -14.63 11.15
C ALA A 29 -21.82 -15.44 11.28
N LEU A 30 -21.58 -15.90 12.50
CA LEU A 30 -20.76 -17.08 12.87
C LEU A 30 -19.24 -16.94 13.07
N THR A 31 -18.64 -15.74 13.09
CA THR A 31 -17.26 -15.60 13.60
C THR A 31 -17.09 -14.41 14.57
N ILE A 32 -17.12 -14.75 15.87
CA ILE A 32 -16.33 -14.18 16.97
C ILE A 32 -16.12 -12.64 17.02
N LEU A 33 -16.75 -12.01 18.02
CA LEU A 33 -16.40 -10.72 18.66
C LEU A 33 -14.89 -10.54 19.04
N GLN A 34 -14.08 -11.58 18.85
CA GLN A 34 -12.68 -11.70 19.23
C GLN A 34 -11.73 -10.86 18.37
N GLU A 35 -12.12 -10.53 17.12
CA GLU A 35 -11.27 -9.83 16.14
C GLU A 35 -11.36 -8.29 16.21
N CYS A 36 -12.34 -7.73 16.92
CA CYS A 36 -12.51 -6.28 17.01
C CYS A 36 -11.91 -5.71 18.31
N LYS A 37 -10.57 -5.81 18.43
CA LYS A 37 -9.81 -5.27 19.58
C LYS A 37 -9.38 -3.81 19.41
N ASN A 38 -9.88 -3.09 18.40
CA ASN A 38 -9.45 -1.73 18.13
C ASN A 38 -9.96 -0.78 19.25
N PRO A 39 -9.07 -0.16 20.04
CA PRO A 39 -9.48 0.70 21.14
C PRO A 39 -10.21 1.98 20.66
N CYS A 40 -10.07 2.36 19.39
CA CYS A 40 -10.63 3.56 18.78
C CYS A 40 -12.02 3.36 18.13
N CYS A 41 -12.40 2.10 17.86
CA CYS A 41 -13.66 1.75 17.20
C CYS A 41 -14.58 0.97 18.15
N ASN A 42 -15.88 1.23 18.07
CA ASN A 42 -16.88 0.45 18.78
C ASN A 42 -17.28 -0.76 17.91
N ALA A 43 -16.91 -1.95 18.37
CA ALA A 43 -17.11 -3.22 17.66
C ALA A 43 -18.58 -3.54 17.34
N THR A 44 -19.51 -3.11 18.20
CA THR A 44 -20.94 -3.42 18.04
C THR A 44 -21.61 -2.49 17.03
N THR A 45 -21.15 -1.24 16.93
CA THR A 45 -21.79 -0.20 16.12
C THR A 45 -20.99 0.18 14.88
N CYS A 46 -19.76 -0.32 14.75
CA CYS A 46 -18.79 0.05 13.70
C CYS A 46 -18.55 1.57 13.61
N LYS A 47 -18.68 2.28 14.74
CA LYS A 47 -18.47 3.73 14.84
C LYS A 47 -17.21 4.05 15.63
N LEU A 48 -16.59 5.19 15.34
CA LEU A 48 -15.52 5.73 16.17
C LEU A 48 -16.04 5.99 17.59
N LYS A 49 -15.21 5.66 18.59
CA LYS A 49 -15.50 6.02 19.97
C LYS A 49 -15.40 7.54 20.14
N ALA A 50 -16.08 8.07 21.17
CA ALA A 50 -16.03 9.50 21.47
C ALA A 50 -14.57 9.97 21.63
N GLY A 51 -14.21 11.05 20.94
CA GLY A 51 -12.86 11.62 20.95
C GLY A 51 -11.86 10.96 19.98
N ALA A 52 -12.21 9.87 19.30
CA ALA A 52 -11.37 9.29 18.24
C ALA A 52 -11.59 10.01 16.91
N ALA A 53 -10.52 10.45 16.26
CA ALA A 53 -10.55 11.01 14.90
C ALA A 53 -10.32 9.93 13.83
N CYS A 54 -9.70 8.80 14.20
CA CYS A 54 -9.44 7.67 13.32
C CYS A 54 -9.38 6.35 14.11
N ALA A 55 -9.46 5.23 13.39
CA ALA A 55 -9.28 3.89 13.95
C ALA A 55 -8.30 3.02 13.16
N GLU A 56 -8.22 3.19 11.84
CA GLU A 56 -7.35 2.44 10.95
C GLU A 56 -6.62 3.39 10.01
N GLY A 57 -5.47 2.96 9.49
CA GLY A 57 -4.70 3.66 8.47
C GLY A 57 -3.30 4.04 8.96
N GLU A 58 -2.35 4.15 8.02
CA GLU A 58 -0.94 4.45 8.31
C GLU A 58 -0.74 5.85 8.89
N CYS A 59 -1.71 6.75 8.68
CA CYS A 59 -1.77 8.09 9.27
C CYS A 59 -2.64 8.16 10.53
N CYS A 60 -3.01 7.02 11.12
CA CYS A 60 -3.68 6.98 12.42
C CYS A 60 -2.69 6.59 13.53
N HIS A 61 -2.62 7.39 14.60
CA HIS A 61 -1.81 7.09 15.77
C HIS A 61 -2.58 7.45 17.05
N LYS A 62 -2.73 6.47 17.97
CA LYS A 62 -3.48 6.65 19.23
C LYS A 62 -4.88 7.26 19.01
N CYS A 63 -5.62 6.74 18.04
CA CYS A 63 -6.95 7.21 17.65
C CYS A 63 -7.01 8.64 17.11
N GLN A 64 -5.87 9.28 16.83
CA GLN A 64 -5.75 10.62 16.27
C GLN A 64 -5.03 10.61 14.93
N LEU A 65 -5.33 11.60 14.10
CA LEU A 65 -4.60 11.79 12.84
C LEU A 65 -3.16 12.22 13.16
N LYS A 66 -2.20 11.59 12.47
CA LYS A 66 -0.81 12.04 12.49
C LYS A 66 -0.74 13.47 11.95
N GLN A 67 0.19 14.26 12.48
CA GLN A 67 0.40 15.64 12.03
C GLN A 67 0.79 15.68 10.55
N THR A 68 0.42 16.76 9.87
CA THR A 68 0.84 17.04 8.49
C THR A 68 2.36 16.93 8.37
N GLY A 69 2.83 16.25 7.32
CA GLY A 69 4.27 16.04 7.10
C GLY A 69 4.86 14.83 7.86
N SER A 70 4.05 14.07 8.60
CA SER A 70 4.50 12.79 9.19
C SER A 70 4.67 11.75 8.10
N VAL A 71 5.80 11.04 8.05
CA VAL A 71 6.01 9.95 7.08
C VAL A 71 5.02 8.82 7.34
N CYS A 72 4.28 8.41 6.30
CA CYS A 72 3.46 7.20 6.34
C CYS A 72 4.06 6.06 5.51
N ARG A 73 4.66 6.36 4.36
CA ARG A 73 5.38 5.38 3.54
C ARG A 73 6.78 5.90 3.20
N PRO A 74 7.85 5.25 3.66
CA PRO A 74 9.21 5.60 3.27
C PRO A 74 9.48 5.16 1.83
N LYS A 75 10.36 5.89 1.13
CA LYS A 75 10.81 5.47 -0.21
C LYS A 75 11.49 4.09 -0.18
N ALA A 76 11.17 3.24 -1.14
CA ALA A 76 11.75 1.90 -1.31
C ALA A 76 13.03 1.89 -2.18
N GLY A 77 13.30 2.94 -2.95
CA GLY A 77 14.46 3.00 -3.84
C GLY A 77 14.66 4.36 -4.52
N ASP A 78 15.60 4.40 -5.47
CA ASP A 78 15.96 5.63 -6.21
C ASP A 78 14.78 6.24 -6.99
N CYS A 79 13.86 5.40 -7.46
CA CYS A 79 12.74 5.80 -8.31
C CYS A 79 11.46 6.07 -7.54
N ASP A 80 11.48 5.93 -6.22
CA ASP A 80 10.30 5.97 -5.37
C ASP A 80 10.30 7.22 -4.49
N LEU A 81 9.13 7.83 -4.28
CA LEU A 81 9.01 9.00 -3.41
C LEU A 81 8.59 8.58 -2.00
N THR A 82 8.63 9.54 -1.07
CA THR A 82 8.14 9.33 0.30
C THR A 82 6.82 10.05 0.44
N GLU A 83 5.80 9.37 0.98
CA GLU A 83 4.50 9.96 1.24
C GLU A 83 4.37 10.37 2.70
N TYR A 84 3.64 11.48 2.84
CA TYR A 84 3.45 12.14 4.10
C TYR A 84 1.96 12.26 4.38
N CYS A 85 1.60 12.09 5.65
CA CYS A 85 0.25 12.32 6.13
C CYS A 85 -0.16 13.78 5.89
N THR A 86 -1.40 13.98 5.46
CA THR A 86 -1.95 15.31 5.21
C THR A 86 -2.38 16.03 6.49
N GLY A 87 -2.60 15.28 7.58
CA GLY A 87 -3.20 15.78 8.81
C GLY A 87 -4.74 15.75 8.83
N PHE A 88 -5.37 15.47 7.68
CA PHE A 88 -6.83 15.47 7.53
C PHE A 88 -7.39 14.08 7.15
N SER A 89 -6.53 13.12 6.85
CA SER A 89 -6.90 11.74 6.51
C SER A 89 -6.06 10.73 7.30
N ALA A 90 -6.71 9.62 7.68
CA ALA A 90 -6.05 8.49 8.33
C ALA A 90 -5.34 7.57 7.33
N SER A 91 -5.71 7.63 6.06
CA SER A 91 -5.03 6.92 4.98
C SER A 91 -3.78 7.69 4.54
N CYS A 92 -2.71 6.96 4.23
CA CYS A 92 -1.59 7.54 3.50
C CYS A 92 -2.05 7.92 2.09
N PRO A 93 -1.55 9.03 1.51
CA PRO A 93 -1.79 9.35 0.11
C PRO A 93 -1.38 8.22 -0.84
N ALA A 94 -1.88 8.28 -2.07
CA ALA A 94 -1.51 7.31 -3.10
C ALA A 94 0.01 7.32 -3.36
N ASP A 95 0.56 6.12 -3.57
CA ASP A 95 1.96 5.90 -3.89
C ASP A 95 2.35 6.72 -5.13
N SER A 96 3.37 7.56 -4.95
CA SER A 96 3.91 8.45 -5.96
C SER A 96 5.37 8.11 -6.20
N TYR A 97 5.79 8.21 -7.46
CA TYR A 97 7.14 7.87 -7.86
C TYR A 97 7.77 8.93 -8.76
N THR A 98 9.09 8.84 -8.88
CA THR A 98 9.88 9.72 -9.74
C THR A 98 9.47 9.52 -11.20
N GLN A 99 9.49 10.61 -11.97
CA GLN A 99 9.12 10.60 -13.39
C GLN A 99 9.85 9.49 -14.17
N ASN A 100 9.09 8.78 -15.02
CA ASN A 100 9.65 7.78 -15.92
C ASN A 100 10.77 8.38 -16.78
N GLY A 101 11.89 7.66 -16.91
CA GLY A 101 13.08 8.13 -17.62
C GLY A 101 14.12 8.85 -16.75
N GLY A 102 13.84 9.11 -15.46
CA GLY A 102 14.84 9.63 -14.53
C GLY A 102 16.00 8.64 -14.32
N PRO A 103 17.27 9.09 -14.21
CA PRO A 103 18.41 8.20 -14.01
C PRO A 103 18.35 7.55 -12.62
N CYS A 104 18.62 6.24 -12.55
CA CYS A 104 18.64 5.47 -11.30
C CYS A 104 19.82 4.48 -11.27
N ASN A 105 20.08 3.86 -10.12
CA ASN A 105 21.20 2.93 -9.94
C ASN A 105 22.54 3.55 -10.38
N ARG A 106 22.82 4.77 -9.88
CA ARG A 106 24.01 5.56 -10.23
C ARG A 106 24.15 5.81 -11.74
N GLY A 107 23.04 6.04 -12.43
CA GLY A 107 22.99 6.31 -13.88
C GLY A 107 23.11 5.07 -14.77
N LYS A 108 22.99 3.86 -14.20
CA LYS A 108 23.04 2.59 -14.96
C LYS A 108 21.67 2.10 -15.43
N GLY A 109 20.61 2.81 -15.07
CA GLY A 109 19.24 2.50 -15.46
C GLY A 109 18.37 3.75 -15.46
N TYR A 110 17.11 3.55 -15.85
CA TYR A 110 16.10 4.59 -15.90
C TYR A 110 14.86 4.15 -15.14
N CYS A 111 14.26 5.07 -14.40
CA CYS A 111 13.05 4.83 -13.63
C CYS A 111 11.87 4.49 -14.55
N TYR A 112 11.10 3.50 -14.14
CA TYR A 112 9.86 3.13 -14.79
C TYR A 112 8.87 2.63 -13.72
N ASN A 113 7.76 3.34 -13.55
CA ASN A 113 6.68 3.04 -12.60
C ASN A 113 7.19 2.75 -11.17
N GLY A 114 8.01 3.65 -10.63
CA GLY A 114 8.57 3.55 -9.28
C GLY A 114 9.71 2.55 -9.10
N GLN A 115 10.07 1.82 -10.15
CA GLN A 115 11.15 0.84 -10.12
C GLN A 115 12.34 1.28 -10.96
N CYS A 116 13.53 0.77 -10.63
CA CYS A 116 14.73 0.91 -11.46
C CYS A 116 15.03 -0.43 -12.15
N PRO A 117 14.32 -0.79 -13.23
CA PRO A 117 14.46 -2.10 -13.85
C PRO A 117 15.87 -2.33 -14.41
N SER A 118 16.51 -3.42 -13.99
CA SER A 118 17.79 -3.90 -14.56
C SER A 118 17.57 -5.17 -15.38
N ARG A 119 18.10 -5.21 -16.61
CA ARG A 119 18.09 -6.42 -17.45
C ARG A 119 18.70 -7.61 -16.72
N GLN A 120 19.77 -7.40 -15.94
CA GLN A 120 20.42 -8.48 -15.21
C GLN A 120 19.58 -8.98 -14.03
N GLU A 121 18.88 -8.10 -13.33
CA GLU A 121 17.95 -8.51 -12.26
C GLU A 121 16.75 -9.24 -12.83
N HIS A 122 16.24 -8.78 -13.99
CA HIS A 122 15.20 -9.50 -14.72
C HIS A 122 15.67 -10.91 -15.09
N CYS A 123 16.88 -11.06 -15.64
CA CYS A 123 17.46 -12.37 -15.93
C CYS A 123 17.56 -13.25 -14.67
N LYS A 124 18.09 -12.71 -13.57
CA LYS A 124 18.22 -13.45 -12.31
C LYS A 124 16.88 -13.91 -11.75
N ARG A 125 15.82 -13.09 -11.89
CA ARG A 125 14.47 -13.42 -11.45
C ARG A 125 13.85 -14.55 -12.29
N LEU A 126 14.16 -14.63 -13.58
CA LEU A 126 13.63 -15.65 -14.48
C LEU A 126 14.40 -16.97 -14.41
N TRP A 127 15.73 -16.91 -14.35
CA TRP A 127 16.60 -18.08 -14.53
C TRP A 127 17.45 -18.44 -13.31
N GLY A 128 17.34 -17.68 -12.21
CA GLY A 128 18.07 -17.91 -10.97
C GLY A 128 19.40 -17.15 -10.85
N PRO A 129 20.04 -17.23 -9.67
CA PRO A 129 21.32 -16.59 -9.42
C PRO A 129 22.44 -17.20 -10.29
N GLY A 130 23.42 -16.37 -10.69
CA GLY A 130 24.60 -16.83 -11.45
C GLY A 130 24.54 -16.63 -12.97
N ILE A 131 23.38 -16.26 -13.53
CA ILE A 131 23.24 -15.95 -14.95
C ILE A 131 23.90 -14.62 -15.29
N LYS A 132 24.82 -14.64 -16.25
CA LYS A 132 25.50 -13.46 -16.80
C LYS A 132 24.84 -13.04 -18.12
N LYS A 133 25.01 -11.77 -18.49
CA LYS A 133 24.62 -11.31 -19.82
C LYS A 133 25.37 -12.13 -20.86
N ILE A 134 24.65 -12.60 -21.87
CA ILE A 134 25.25 -13.14 -23.09
C ILE A 134 25.92 -11.95 -23.79
N PRO A 135 27.19 -12.05 -24.20
CA PRO A 135 27.86 -11.00 -24.97
C PRO A 135 27.02 -10.66 -26.20
N GLU A 136 26.83 -9.37 -26.47
CA GLU A 136 26.23 -8.93 -27.72
C GLU A 136 27.25 -9.24 -28.82
N THR A 137 27.04 -10.33 -29.56
CA THR A 137 27.77 -10.60 -30.80
C THR A 137 27.17 -9.70 -31.87
N VAL A 138 27.90 -8.63 -32.18
CA VAL A 138 27.69 -7.81 -33.40
C VAL A 138 28.32 -8.54 -34.57
#